data_AF-A0A3P6QEQ1-F1
#
_entry.id   AF-A0A3P6QEQ1-F1
#
_cell.length_a   1.000
_cell.length_b   1.000
_cell.length_c   1.000
_cell.angle_alpha   90.00
_cell.angle_beta   90.00
_cell.angle_gamma   90.00
#
_symmetry.space_group_name_H-M   'P 1'
#
loop_
_entity.id
_entity.type
_entity.pdbx_description
1 polymer ?
#
loop_
_entity_poly.entity_id
_entity_poly.type
_entity_poly.pdbx_seq_one_letter_code
_entity_poly.pdbx_strand_id
1 'polypeptide(L)'
;MEGIRICRKGFPNRLPHPDFVERYALLCADESTSSPDPKECVNKMLEKLISEGSMNENMFKVGLTKVFFKAGVLAHLEDLRDMRLAQLIAGFQAEIRHYCKQVGFKFLAYISNKNKR
;
A
#
# COMPACT_ATOMS: atom_id res chain seq x y z
N MET A 1 -1.17 -17.80 33.15
CA MET A 1 -1.49 -17.02 31.93
C MET A 1 -0.60 -17.52 30.77
N GLU A 2 -0.71 -18.81 30.44
CA GLU A 2 0.26 -19.51 29.58
C GLU A 2 -0.16 -19.55 28.10
N GLY A 3 -1.47 -19.56 27.85
CA GLY A 3 -2.03 -19.48 26.48
C GLY A 3 -1.63 -18.19 25.76
N ILE A 4 -1.58 -17.05 26.46
CA ILE A 4 -1.15 -15.76 25.90
C ILE A 4 0.34 -15.81 25.52
N ARG A 5 1.16 -16.54 26.28
CA ARG A 5 2.61 -16.67 26.05
C ARG A 5 2.91 -17.53 24.81
N ILE A 6 2.12 -18.58 24.58
CA ILE A 6 2.20 -19.42 23.37
C ILE A 6 1.71 -18.64 22.15
N CYS A 7 0.60 -17.89 22.25
CA CYS A 7 0.10 -17.02 21.18
C CYS A 7 1.09 -15.91 20.81
N ARG A 8 1.86 -15.37 21.77
CA ARG A 8 2.91 -14.35 21.51
C ARG A 8 4.16 -14.90 20.80
N LYS A 9 4.44 -16.20 20.93
CA LYS A 9 5.52 -16.87 20.17
C LYS A 9 5.08 -17.39 18.80
N GLY A 10 3.77 -17.47 18.56
CA GLY A 10 3.18 -17.96 17.32
C GLY A 10 2.87 -16.86 16.31
N PHE A 11 1.92 -17.15 15.42
CA PHE A 11 1.42 -16.25 14.38
C PHE A 11 -0.09 -16.05 14.56
N PRO A 12 -0.53 -15.19 15.51
CA PRO A 12 -1.94 -15.06 15.88
C PRO A 12 -2.80 -14.44 14.78
N ASN A 13 -2.19 -13.62 13.93
CA ASN A 13 -2.86 -12.94 12.83
C ASN A 13 -2.83 -13.83 11.58
N ARG A 14 -3.95 -13.94 10.89
CA ARG A 14 -4.09 -14.77 9.67
C ARG A 14 -4.93 -14.03 8.64
N LEU A 15 -4.46 -14.00 7.40
CA LEU A 15 -5.16 -13.35 6.30
C LEU A 15 -5.22 -14.30 5.10
N PRO A 16 -6.38 -14.49 4.45
CA PRO A 16 -6.47 -15.18 3.18
C PRO A 16 -5.52 -14.56 2.14
N HIS A 17 -4.95 -15.39 1.28
CA HIS A 17 -4.10 -14.92 0.19
C HIS A 17 -4.75 -13.84 -0.69
N PRO A 18 -5.99 -14.00 -1.19
CA PRO A 18 -6.62 -12.95 -2.01
C PRO A 18 -6.76 -11.63 -1.24
N ASP A 19 -7.22 -11.68 0.01
CA ASP A 19 -7.37 -10.49 0.86
C ASP A 19 -6.03 -9.78 1.12
N PHE A 20 -4.93 -10.54 1.29
CA PHE A 20 -3.59 -9.95 1.43
C PHE A 20 -3.15 -9.24 0.15
N VAL A 21 -3.32 -9.90 -1.00
CA VAL A 21 -2.94 -9.34 -2.31
C VAL A 21 -3.70 -8.05 -2.57
N GLU A 22 -5.03 -8.08 -2.43
CA GLU A 22 -5.88 -6.91 -2.66
C GLU A 22 -5.51 -5.75 -1.72
N ARG A 23 -5.36 -6.03 -0.42
CA ARG A 23 -5.15 -4.99 0.59
C ARG A 23 -3.79 -4.30 0.45
N TYR A 24 -2.75 -5.06 0.13
CA TYR A 24 -1.36 -4.59 0.08
C TYR A 24 -0.80 -4.42 -1.33
N ALA A 25 -1.63 -4.54 -2.38
CA ALA A 25 -1.23 -4.28 -3.77
C ALA A 25 -0.56 -2.90 -3.95
N LEU A 26 -0.95 -1.90 -3.16
CA LEU A 26 -0.35 -0.57 -3.19
C LEU A 26 1.15 -0.56 -2.88
N LEU A 27 1.61 -1.50 -2.04
CA LEU A 27 3.01 -1.63 -1.65
C LEU A 27 3.83 -2.38 -2.70
N CYS A 28 3.22 -3.33 -3.40
CA CYS A 28 3.89 -4.24 -4.33
C CYS A 28 3.02 -4.44 -5.58
N ALA A 29 2.85 -3.38 -6.38
CA ALA A 29 1.89 -3.37 -7.48
C ALA A 29 2.19 -4.45 -8.53
N ASP A 30 3.44 -4.52 -9.01
CA ASP A 30 3.84 -5.47 -10.06
C ASP A 30 3.72 -6.93 -9.59
N GLU A 31 4.08 -7.19 -8.33
CA GLU A 31 4.05 -8.52 -7.73
C GLU A 31 2.62 -9.00 -7.48
N SER A 32 1.72 -8.08 -7.12
CA SER A 32 0.31 -8.37 -6.84
C SER A 32 -0.44 -8.91 -8.06
N THR A 33 -0.03 -8.50 -9.27
CA THR A 33 -0.62 -8.93 -10.55
C THR A 33 0.24 -9.94 -11.31
N SER A 34 1.29 -10.45 -10.69
CA SER A 34 2.31 -11.25 -11.39
C SER A 34 1.89 -12.70 -11.70
N SER A 35 0.80 -13.19 -11.12
CA SER A 35 0.26 -14.54 -11.32
C SER A 35 -1.25 -14.55 -11.08
N PRO A 36 -2.01 -15.46 -11.71
CA PRO A 36 -3.41 -15.71 -11.35
C PRO A 36 -3.57 -16.45 -10.01
N ASP A 37 -2.52 -17.13 -9.50
CA ASP A 37 -2.58 -17.78 -8.19
C ASP A 37 -2.27 -16.75 -7.07
N PRO A 38 -3.22 -16.46 -6.17
CA PRO A 38 -3.00 -15.53 -5.07
C PRO A 38 -1.83 -15.94 -4.17
N LYS A 39 -1.56 -17.24 -4.01
CA LYS A 39 -0.45 -17.70 -3.17
C LYS A 39 0.91 -17.33 -3.76
N GLU A 40 1.07 -17.45 -5.08
CA GLU A 40 2.29 -17.03 -5.76
C GLU A 40 2.50 -15.52 -5.68
N CYS A 41 1.43 -14.74 -5.85
CA CYS A 41 1.48 -13.29 -5.65
C CYS A 41 1.92 -12.93 -4.22
N VAL A 42 1.33 -13.57 -3.21
CA VAL A 42 1.73 -13.38 -1.80
C VAL A 42 3.22 -13.64 -1.59
N ASN A 43 3.77 -14.74 -2.13
CA ASN A 43 5.20 -15.05 -1.98
C ASN A 43 6.08 -13.96 -2.59
N LYS A 44 5.80 -13.54 -3.82
CA LYS A 44 6.56 -12.48 -4.50
C LYS A 44 6.45 -11.13 -3.80
N MET A 45 5.25 -10.77 -3.32
CA MET A 45 5.05 -9.55 -2.54
C MET A 45 5.85 -9.59 -1.23
N LEU A 46 5.86 -10.73 -0.53
CA LEU A 46 6.65 -10.88 0.71
C LEU A 46 8.15 -10.84 0.43
N GLU A 47 8.64 -11.46 -0.64
CA GLU A 47 10.04 -11.40 -1.07
C GLU A 47 10.48 -9.96 -1.35
N LYS A 48 9.65 -9.16 -2.02
CA LYS A 48 9.91 -7.74 -2.23
C LYS A 48 9.96 -6.95 -0.94
N LEU A 49 8.99 -7.16 -0.03
CA LEU A 49 8.98 -6.46 1.25
C LEU A 49 10.21 -6.81 2.11
N ILE A 50 10.77 -8.01 1.96
CA ILE A 50 12.05 -8.39 2.58
C ILE A 50 13.23 -7.70 1.90
N SER A 51 13.27 -7.68 0.57
CA SER A 51 14.38 -7.05 -0.17
C SER A 51 14.46 -5.53 0.05
N GLU A 52 13.32 -4.88 0.26
CA GLU A 52 13.22 -3.47 0.65
C GLU A 52 13.56 -3.22 2.14
N GLY A 53 13.74 -4.26 2.95
CA GLY A 53 14.04 -4.16 4.37
C GLY A 53 12.83 -3.80 5.26
N SER A 54 11.62 -3.81 4.69
CA SER A 54 10.37 -3.53 5.40
C SER A 54 9.92 -4.71 6.27
N MET A 55 10.37 -5.93 5.99
CA MET A 55 10.03 -7.14 6.77
C MET A 55 11.17 -8.16 6.82
N ASN A 56 11.04 -9.13 7.75
CA ASN A 56 11.95 -10.26 7.91
C ASN A 56 11.19 -11.59 7.79
N GLU A 57 11.86 -12.66 7.31
CA GLU A 57 11.28 -14.02 7.17
C GLU A 57 10.73 -14.61 8.49
N ASN A 58 11.25 -14.14 9.63
CA ASN A 58 10.80 -14.57 10.94
C ASN A 58 9.47 -13.93 11.39
N MET A 59 8.93 -12.99 10.62
CA MET A 59 7.71 -12.23 10.96
C MET A 59 6.42 -12.86 10.42
N PHE A 60 6.52 -13.74 9.41
CA PHE A 60 5.37 -14.38 8.79
C PHE A 60 5.61 -15.87 8.48
N LYS A 61 4.53 -16.58 8.15
CA LYS A 61 4.54 -17.90 7.52
C LYS A 61 3.44 -18.01 6.48
N VAL A 62 3.76 -18.56 5.32
CA VAL A 62 2.80 -18.78 4.23
C VAL A 62 2.23 -20.19 4.37
N GLY A 63 0.93 -20.29 4.63
CA GLY A 63 0.20 -21.56 4.64
C GLY A 63 -0.40 -21.90 3.27
N LEU A 64 -1.27 -22.91 3.25
CA LEU A 64 -1.92 -23.37 2.02
C LEU A 64 -2.83 -22.28 1.42
N THR A 65 -3.71 -21.69 2.22
CA THR A 65 -4.74 -20.73 1.77
C THR A 65 -4.62 -19.35 2.42
N LYS A 66 -3.75 -19.22 3.43
CA LYS A 66 -3.62 -18.02 4.26
C LYS A 66 -2.16 -17.75 4.58
N VAL A 67 -1.82 -16.48 4.73
CA VAL A 67 -0.58 -16.03 5.34
C VAL A 67 -0.81 -15.73 6.82
N PHE A 68 0.18 -16.06 7.63
CA PHE A 68 0.16 -15.93 9.09
C PHE A 68 1.22 -14.94 9.52
N PHE A 69 0.90 -14.04 10.43
CA PHE A 69 1.77 -12.97 10.90
C PHE A 69 1.94 -12.98 12.40
N LYS A 70 3.14 -12.60 12.87
CA LYS A 70 3.37 -12.28 14.27
C LYS A 70 2.55 -11.05 14.70
N ALA A 71 2.42 -10.87 16.02
CA ALA A 71 1.80 -9.68 16.58
C ALA A 71 2.57 -8.42 16.13
N GLY A 72 1.85 -7.34 15.80
CA GLY A 72 2.42 -6.05 15.37
C GLY A 72 2.75 -5.95 13.88
N VAL A 73 2.94 -7.05 13.17
CA VAL A 73 3.35 -7.03 11.75
C VAL A 73 2.26 -6.43 10.85
N LEU A 74 0.99 -6.81 11.05
CA LEU A 74 -0.11 -6.23 10.26
C LEU A 74 -0.23 -4.72 10.49
N ALA A 75 -0.08 -4.25 11.73
CA ALA A 75 -0.11 -2.81 12.02
C ALA A 75 1.01 -2.06 11.27
N HIS A 76 2.22 -2.63 11.27
CA HIS A 76 3.33 -2.07 10.51
C HIS A 76 3.05 -2.00 9.00
N LEU A 77 2.44 -3.05 8.42
CA LEU A 77 2.04 -3.04 7.01
C LEU A 77 0.96 -2.00 6.69
N GLU A 78 0.01 -1.78 7.60
CA GLU A 78 -0.98 -0.69 7.45
C GLU A 78 -0.30 0.68 7.50
N ASP A 79 0.65 0.90 8.41
CA ASP A 79 1.39 2.18 8.50
C ASP A 79 2.15 2.49 7.19
N LEU A 80 2.84 1.49 6.62
CA LEU A 80 3.53 1.62 5.33
C LEU A 80 2.54 1.96 4.19
N ARG A 81 1.39 1.28 4.18
CA ARG A 81 0.34 1.51 3.19
C ARG A 81 -0.23 2.92 3.30
N ASP A 82 -0.50 3.39 4.50
CA ASP A 82 -1.04 4.73 4.76
C ASP A 82 -0.03 5.81 4.38
N MET A 83 1.26 5.62 4.67
CA MET A 83 2.33 6.51 4.20
C MET A 83 2.37 6.62 2.68
N ARG A 84 2.31 5.48 1.97
CA ARG A 84 2.34 5.47 0.50
C ARG A 84 1.10 6.12 -0.09
N LEU A 85 -0.07 5.86 0.50
CA LEU A 85 -1.34 6.45 0.08
C LEU A 85 -1.34 7.97 0.29
N ALA A 86 -0.84 8.45 1.42
CA ALA A 86 -0.75 9.88 1.71
C ALA A 86 0.10 10.63 0.66
N GLN A 87 1.23 10.05 0.25
CA GLN A 87 2.08 10.63 -0.81
C GLN A 87 1.35 10.73 -2.15
N LEU A 88 0.63 9.67 -2.54
CA LEU A 88 -0.13 9.64 -3.79
C LEU A 88 -1.26 10.66 -3.78
N ILE A 89 -2.01 10.73 -2.68
CA ILE A 89 -3.10 11.72 -2.52
C ILE A 89 -2.52 13.14 -2.58
N ALA A 90 -1.40 13.40 -1.91
CA ALA A 90 -0.75 14.72 -1.93
C ALA A 90 -0.33 15.13 -3.36
N GLY A 91 0.27 14.20 -4.12
CA GLY A 91 0.62 14.40 -5.52
C GLY A 91 -0.61 14.67 -6.40
N PHE A 92 -1.65 13.83 -6.29
CA PHE A 92 -2.90 14.01 -7.01
C PHE A 92 -3.55 15.37 -6.73
N GLN A 93 -3.61 15.77 -5.46
CA GLN A 93 -4.12 17.08 -5.08
C GLN A 93 -3.26 18.24 -5.61
N ALA A 94 -1.93 18.06 -5.70
CA ALA A 94 -1.05 19.07 -6.26
C ALA A 94 -1.33 19.31 -7.75
N GLU A 95 -1.55 18.24 -8.52
CA GLU A 95 -1.93 18.32 -9.94
C GLU A 95 -3.28 19.03 -10.13
N ILE A 96 -4.29 18.69 -9.32
CA ILE A 96 -5.59 19.37 -9.37
C ILE A 96 -5.43 20.87 -9.10
N ARG A 97 -4.70 21.23 -8.04
CA ARG A 97 -4.44 22.64 -7.69
C ARG A 97 -3.71 23.37 -8.81
N HIS A 98 -2.73 22.72 -9.43
CA HIS A 98 -1.98 23.26 -10.57
C HIS A 98 -2.92 23.55 -11.76
N TYR A 99 -3.73 22.56 -12.14
CA TYR A 99 -4.71 22.70 -13.22
C TYR A 99 -5.70 23.85 -12.95
N CYS A 100 -6.29 23.93 -11.76
CA CYS A 100 -7.21 25.01 -11.40
C CYS A 100 -6.55 26.39 -11.51
N LYS A 101 -5.27 26.52 -11.14
CA LYS A 101 -4.53 27.79 -11.29
C LYS A 101 -4.29 28.16 -12.75
N GLN A 102 -3.96 27.19 -13.61
CA GLN A 102 -3.80 27.44 -15.04
C GLN A 102 -5.09 27.94 -15.69
N VAL A 103 -6.24 27.33 -15.35
CA VAL A 103 -7.55 27.76 -15.87
C VAL A 103 -7.86 29.19 -15.44
N GLY A 104 -7.65 29.50 -14.15
CA GLY A 104 -7.83 30.86 -13.64
C GLY A 104 -6.93 31.89 -14.34
N PHE A 105 -5.65 31.54 -14.56
CA PHE A 105 -4.70 32.43 -15.24
C PHE A 105 -5.12 32.70 -16.70
N LYS A 106 -5.52 31.66 -17.45
CA LYS A 106 -6.03 31.79 -18.83
C LYS A 106 -7.27 32.69 -18.89
N PHE A 107 -8.19 32.54 -17.94
CA PHE A 107 -9.39 33.37 -17.85
C PHE A 107 -9.07 34.84 -17.59
N LEU A 108 -8.17 35.13 -16.64
CA LEU A 108 -7.72 36.50 -16.36
C LEU A 108 -7.01 37.13 -17.56
N ALA A 109 -6.15 36.37 -18.25
CA ALA A 109 -5.49 36.83 -19.47
C ALA A 109 -6.50 37.16 -20.59
N TYR A 110 -7.54 36.34 -20.75
CA TYR A 110 -8.63 36.60 -21.70
C TYR A 110 -9.35 37.92 -21.40
N ILE A 111 -9.75 38.15 -20.14
CA ILE A 111 -10.42 39.41 -19.74
C ILE A 111 -9.51 40.61 -19.97
N SER A 112 -8.24 40.53 -19.58
CA SER A 112 -7.30 41.65 -19.75
C SER A 112 -7.09 42.01 -21.22
N ASN A 113 -7.07 41.04 -22.13
CA ASN A 113 -6.93 41.29 -23.56
C ASN A 113 -8.21 41.88 -24.17
N LYS A 114 -9.39 41.52 -23.64
CA LYS A 114 -10.66 42.10 -24.08
C LYS A 114 -10.80 43.56 -23.66
N ASN A 115 -10.36 43.94 -22.47
CA ASN A 115 -10.43 45.33 -21.97
C ASN A 115 -9.39 46.28 -22.58
N LYS A 116 -8.41 45.77 -23.34
CA LYS A 116 -7.41 46.58 -24.07
C LYS A 116 -7.82 46.88 -25.51
N ARG A 117 -8.93 46.33 -25.99
CA ARG A 117 -9.54 46.63 -27.29
C ARG A 117 -10.75 47.53 -27.08
#